data_AF-A0A158L2D1-F1
#
_entry.id   AF-A0A158L2D1-F1
#
_cell.length_a   1.000
_cell.length_b   1.000
_cell.length_c   1.000
_cell.angle_alpha   90.00
_cell.angle_beta   90.00
_cell.angle_gamma   90.00
#
_symmetry.space_group_name_H-M   'P 1'
#
loop_
_entity.id
_entity.type
_entity.pdbx_description
1 polymer ?
#
loop_
_entity_poly.entity_id
_entity_poly.type
_entity_poly.pdbx_seq_one_letter_code
_entity_poly.pdbx_strand_id
1 'polypeptide(L)' 'MEFEYEKFRIDAACLEEGGHYYARAKIFRRSSDDDNAREVKWSGDIGDYRSDADAVEAARQWAVKWCDEHRT' A
#
# COMPACT_ATOMS: atom_id res chain seq x y z
N MET A 1 -1.46 0.41 8.29
CA MET A 1 -2.87 0.04 8.09
C MET A 1 -2.91 -1.06 7.06
N GLU A 2 -3.31 -2.25 7.44
CA GLU A 2 -3.46 -3.37 6.50
C GLU A 2 -4.94 -3.59 6.20
N PHE A 3 -5.27 -3.80 4.94
CA PHE A 3 -6.62 -4.13 4.51
C PHE A 3 -6.60 -5.05 3.29
N GLU A 4 -7.67 -5.81 3.13
CA GLU A 4 -7.85 -6.70 2.00
C GLU A 4 -8.71 -6.02 0.95
N TYR A 5 -8.27 -6.10 -0.31
CA TYR A 5 -8.96 -5.56 -1.46
C TYR A 5 -9.02 -6.61 -2.56
N GLU A 6 -10.20 -7.20 -2.74
CA GLU A 6 -10.46 -8.31 -3.67
C GLU A 6 -9.49 -9.49 -3.46
N LYS A 7 -8.58 -9.72 -4.40
CA LYS A 7 -7.55 -10.79 -4.40
C LYS A 7 -6.17 -10.30 -3.91
N PHE A 8 -6.12 -9.08 -3.40
CA PHE A 8 -4.89 -8.43 -2.97
C PHE A 8 -4.98 -8.01 -1.50
N ARG A 9 -3.91 -8.23 -0.75
CA ARG A 9 -3.69 -7.66 0.57
C ARG A 9 -2.85 -6.40 0.40
N ILE A 10 -3.28 -5.31 0.99
CA ILE A 10 -2.59 -4.03 0.92
C ILE A 10 -2.14 -3.67 2.32
N ASP A 11 -0.85 -3.33 2.45
CA ASP A 11 -0.26 -2.71 3.63
C ASP A 11 0.06 -1.25 3.30
N ALA A 12 -0.75 -0.33 3.83
CA ALA A 12 -0.55 1.11 3.73
C ALA A 12 0.08 1.61 5.03
N ALA A 13 1.35 2.00 4.99
CA ALA A 13 2.11 2.48 6.13
C ALA A 13 2.61 3.91 5.89
N CYS A 14 2.76 4.66 6.99
CA CYS A 14 3.50 5.91 6.99
C CYS A 14 4.88 5.68 7.63
N LEU A 15 5.93 6.22 7.03
CA LEU A 15 7.23 6.35 7.70
C LEU A 15 7.38 7.79 8.21
N GLU A 16 7.56 7.96 9.51
CA GLU A 16 8.03 9.23 10.07
C GLU A 16 9.56 9.24 10.09
N GLU A 17 10.17 10.20 9.40
CA GLU A 17 11.62 10.38 9.40
C GLU A 17 11.98 11.87 9.43
N GLY A 18 12.67 12.31 10.48
CA GLY A 18 13.13 13.69 10.61
C GLY A 18 12.01 14.74 10.69
N GLY A 19 10.80 14.36 11.10
CA GLY A 19 9.63 15.25 11.12
C GLY A 19 8.83 15.29 9.81
N HIS A 20 9.17 14.42 8.86
CA HIS A 20 8.45 14.22 7.60
C HIS A 20 7.67 12.91 7.62
N TYR A 21 6.47 12.90 7.02
CA TYR A 21 5.65 11.69 6.89
C TYR A 21 5.65 11.19 5.46
N TYR A 22 6.27 10.03 5.22
CA TYR A 22 6.33 9.42 3.90
C TYR A 22 5.27 8.34 3.73
N ALA A 23 4.43 8.49 2.71
CA ALA A 23 3.42 7.50 2.35
C ALA A 23 4.06 6.29 1.68
N ARG A 24 3.77 5.08 2.18
CA ARG A 24 4.28 3.82 1.62
C ARG A 24 3.17 2.79 1.53
N ALA A 25 3.07 2.12 0.40
CA ALA A 25 2.13 1.03 0.19
C ALA A 25 2.84 -0.21 -0.36
N LYS A 26 2.52 -1.36 0.20
CA LYS A 26 2.89 -2.68 -0.32
C LYS A 26 1.63 -3.43 -0.70
N ILE A 27 1.65 -4.06 -1.86
CA ILE A 27 0.55 -4.85 -2.38
C ILE A 27 1.04 -6.29 -2.50
N PHE A 28 0.29 -7.18 -1.90
CA PHE A 28 0.51 -8.60 -1.93
C PHE A 28 -0.65 -9.26 -2.66
N ARG A 29 -0.38 -10.13 -3.62
CA ARG A 29 -1.43 -10.90 -4.29
C ARG A 29 -1.56 -12.24 -3.58
N ARG A 30 -2.79 -12.61 -3.21
CA ARG A 30 -3.07 -13.98 -2.75
C ARG A 30 -2.96 -14.90 -3.96
N SER A 31 -2.08 -15.89 -3.87
CA SER A 31 -2.02 -16.97 -4.85
C SER A 31 -3.09 -17.98 -4.45
N SER A 32 -3.93 -18.41 -5.38
CA SER A 32 -5.04 -19.35 -5.07
C SER A 32 -4.56 -20.73 -4.58
N ASP A 33 -3.26 -20.99 -4.63
CA ASP A 33 -2.59 -22.26 -4.34
C ASP A 33 -1.64 -22.18 -3.14
N ASP A 34 -1.31 -20.97 -2.65
CA ASP A 34 -0.33 -20.79 -1.57
C ASP A 34 -0.84 -19.76 -0.56
N ASP A 35 -0.89 -20.17 0.71
CA ASP A 35 -1.27 -19.32 1.86
C ASP A 35 -0.34 -18.10 2.01
N ASN A 36 0.82 -18.09 1.34
CA ASN A 36 1.68 -16.92 1.27
C ASN A 36 1.23 -15.92 0.21
N ALA A 37 0.69 -14.80 0.69
CA ALA A 37 0.53 -13.60 -0.13
C ALA A 37 1.91 -13.14 -0.64
N ARG A 38 2.09 -13.13 -1.96
CA ARG A 38 3.35 -12.71 -2.59
C ARG A 38 3.34 -11.21 -2.79
N GLU A 39 4.38 -10.51 -2.35
CA GLU A 39 4.56 -9.09 -2.68
C GLU A 39 4.63 -8.95 -4.20
N VAL A 40 3.67 -8.23 -4.78
CA VAL A 40 3.59 -7.99 -6.23
C VAL A 40 4.01 -6.57 -6.58
N LYS A 41 3.89 -5.64 -5.61
CA LYS A 41 4.22 -4.25 -5.84
C LYS A 41 4.58 -3.55 -4.54
N TRP A 42 5.61 -2.73 -4.63
CA TRP A 42 5.96 -1.75 -3.61
C TRP A 42 5.97 -0.36 -4.24
N SER A 43 5.34 0.60 -3.56
CA SER A 43 5.25 1.99 -4.03
C SER A 43 6.54 2.78 -3.83
N GLY A 44 7.38 2.38 -2.87
CA GLY A 44 8.39 3.28 -2.30
C GLY A 44 7.73 4.45 -1.58
N ASP A 45 8.45 5.57 -1.52
CA ASP A 45 8.00 6.82 -0.91
C ASP A 45 7.13 7.60 -1.90
N ILE A 46 5.81 7.57 -1.72
CA ILE A 46 4.84 8.18 -2.65
C ILE A 46 4.86 9.72 -2.53
N GLY A 47 5.33 10.26 -1.42
CA GLY A 47 5.46 11.70 -1.20
C GLY A 47 5.73 12.06 0.25
N ASP A 48 5.96 13.34 0.48
CA ASP A 48 6.08 13.97 1.80
C ASP A 48 4.74 14.58 2.21
N TYR A 49 4.28 14.23 3.40
CA TYR A 49 3.01 14.68 3.96
C TYR A 49 3.22 15.33 5.32
N ARG A 50 2.29 16.21 5.69
CA ARG A 50 2.33 16.94 6.97
C ARG A 50 1.80 16.14 8.15
N SER A 51 1.14 15.02 7.90
CA SER A 51 0.52 14.18 8.93
C SER A 51 0.52 12.73 8.50
N ASP A 52 0.55 11.83 9.48
CA ASP A 52 0.49 10.38 9.27
C ASP A 52 -0.80 9.96 8.57
N ALA A 53 -1.93 10.60 8.91
CA ALA A 53 -3.23 10.34 8.31
C ALA A 53 -3.22 10.58 6.79
N ASP A 54 -2.74 11.75 6.35
CA ASP A 54 -2.58 12.09 4.93
C ASP A 54 -1.65 11.10 4.21
N ALA A 55 -0.53 10.72 4.85
CA ALA A 55 0.40 9.75 4.28
C ALA A 55 -0.24 8.37 4.10
N VAL A 56 -0.97 7.88 5.11
CA VAL A 56 -1.66 6.57 5.03
C VAL A 56 -2.81 6.62 4.02
N GLU A 57 -3.58 7.70 3.95
CA GLU A 57 -4.65 7.87 2.97
C GLU A 57 -4.10 7.88 1.53
N ALA A 58 -3.00 8.60 1.29
CA ALA A 58 -2.35 8.61 -0.01
C ALA A 58 -1.79 7.23 -0.39
N ALA A 59 -1.14 6.53 0.55
CA ALA A 59 -0.67 5.17 0.35
C ALA A 59 -1.82 4.21 -0.01
N ARG A 60 -2.96 4.34 0.69
CA ARG A 60 -4.17 3.57 0.43
C ARG A 60 -4.73 3.84 -0.96
N GLN A 61 -4.91 5.11 -1.34
CA GLN A 61 -5.45 5.49 -2.65
C GLN A 61 -4.55 5.00 -3.79
N TRP A 62 -3.24 5.13 -3.64
CA TRP A 62 -2.27 4.62 -4.61
C TRP A 62 -2.41 3.11 -4.80
N ALA A 63 -2.51 2.37 -3.69
CA ALA A 63 -2.61 0.91 -3.74
C ALA A 63 -3.92 0.43 -4.37
N VAL A 64 -5.04 1.07 -4.03
CA VAL A 64 -6.35 0.78 -4.65
C VAL A 64 -6.31 1.06 -6.14
N LYS A 65 -5.72 2.19 -6.56
CA LYS A 65 -5.60 2.54 -7.98
C LYS A 65 -4.79 1.49 -8.75
N TRP A 66 -3.62 1.10 -8.23
CA TRP A 66 -2.81 0.06 -8.86
C TRP A 66 -3.57 -1.27 -8.94
N CYS A 67 -4.30 -1.61 -7.88
CA CYS A 67 -5.09 -2.81 -7.83
C CYS A 67 -6.22 -2.82 -8.88
N ASP A 68 -6.92 -1.70 -9.06
CA ASP A 68 -7.96 -1.54 -10.08
C ASP A 68 -7.39 -1.68 -11.50
N GLU A 69 -6.20 -1.13 -11.76
CA GLU A 69 -5.50 -1.27 -13.05
C GLU A 69 -5.04 -2.71 -13.32
N HIS A 70 -4.76 -3.50 -12.27
CA HIS A 70 -4.24 -4.86 -12.36
C HIS A 70 -5.27 -5.95 -11.99
N ARG A 71 -6.56 -5.61 -11.90
CA ARG A 71 -7.61 -6.59 -11.62
C ARG A 71 -7.97 -7.49 -12.82
N THR A 72 -7.51 -7.15 -14.02
CA THR A 72 -7.85 -7.85 -15.28
C THR A 72 -7.25 -9.26 -15.40
#